data_AF-A0A0G0S5E6-F1
#
_entry.id   AF-A0A0G0S5E6-F1
#
_cell.length_a   1.000
_cell.length_b   1.000
_cell.length_c   1.000
_cell.angle_alpha   90.00
_cell.angle_beta   90.00
_cell.angle_gamma   90.00
#
_symmetry.space_group_name_H-M   'P 1'
#
loop_
_entity.id
_entity.type
_entity.pdbx_description
1 polymer ?
#
loop_
_entity_poly.entity_id
_entity_poly.type
_entity_poly.pdbx_seq_one_letter_code
_entity_poly.pdbx_strand_id
1 'polypeptide(L)'
;MVITSGGYKTLPFFKQSIIIHDFTVEFCKLYIEIYSRTKDQMEQAARSGKQNIAEGYLQKSLEARIKLLGVARGSLEELLNDYLDFLRQKNMILWGKDSSESRKVRSLVYNSVSLKK
;
A
#
# COMPACT_ATOMS: atom_id res chain seq x y z
N MET A 1 -32.80 12.47 0.56
CA MET A 1 -31.35 12.68 0.78
C MET A 1 -30.71 11.30 0.83
N VAL A 2 -29.96 10.93 -0.21
CA VAL A 2 -29.37 9.58 -0.35
C VAL A 2 -28.28 9.42 0.70
N ILE A 3 -28.35 8.35 1.49
CA ILE A 3 -27.29 7.92 2.40
C ILE A 3 -26.08 7.57 1.53
N THR A 4 -25.08 8.45 1.46
CA THR A 4 -23.88 8.22 0.66
C THR A 4 -22.99 7.20 1.37
N SER A 5 -23.11 5.95 0.94
CA SER A 5 -22.23 4.84 1.31
C SER A 5 -20.77 5.18 0.96
N GLY A 6 -19.97 5.56 1.95
CA GLY A 6 -18.58 5.13 2.12
C GLY A 6 -17.46 5.58 1.16
N GLY A 7 -17.74 5.99 -0.07
CA GLY A 7 -16.74 6.35 -1.10
C GLY A 7 -15.57 5.37 -1.24
N TYR A 8 -14.46 5.80 -1.85
CA TYR A 8 -13.25 4.98 -1.96
C TYR A 8 -12.66 4.55 -0.61
N LYS A 9 -12.92 5.32 0.45
CA LYS A 9 -12.43 5.04 1.82
C LYS A 9 -12.97 3.73 2.39
N THR A 10 -14.12 3.25 1.90
CA THR A 10 -14.67 1.95 2.31
C THR A 10 -14.14 0.77 1.51
N LEU A 11 -13.50 1.01 0.37
CA LEU A 11 -13.04 -0.05 -0.52
C LEU A 11 -11.88 -0.83 0.13
N PRO A 12 -11.95 -2.18 0.19
CA PRO A 12 -10.91 -3.01 0.80
C PRO A 12 -9.50 -2.72 0.25
N PHE A 13 -9.37 -2.49 -1.06
CA PHE A 13 -8.07 -2.22 -1.67
C PHE A 13 -7.48 -0.86 -1.23
N PHE A 14 -8.30 0.16 -1.02
CA PHE A 14 -7.82 1.45 -0.52
C PHE A 14 -7.37 1.33 0.94
N LYS A 15 -8.16 0.65 1.78
CA LYS A 15 -7.77 0.33 3.16
C LYS A 15 -6.45 -0.46 3.21
N GLN A 16 -6.29 -1.45 2.34
CA GLN A 16 -5.04 -2.20 2.21
C GLN A 16 -3.87 -1.29 1.83
N SER A 17 -4.06 -0.32 0.92
CA SER A 17 -3.00 0.63 0.54
C SER A 17 -2.57 1.55 1.69
N ILE A 18 -3.47 1.89 2.62
CA ILE A 18 -3.13 2.62 3.85
C ILE A 18 -2.26 1.74 4.76
N ILE A 19 -2.69 0.50 5.00
CA ILE A 19 -1.93 -0.46 5.84
C ILE A 19 -0.53 -0.68 5.26
N ILE A 20 -0.42 -0.86 3.94
CA ILE A 20 0.87 -0.98 3.25
C ILE A 20 1.73 0.25 3.53
N HIS A 21 1.21 1.45 3.28
CA HIS A 21 1.94 2.69 3.53
C HIS A 21 2.44 2.82 4.96
N ASP A 22 1.58 2.59 5.95
CA ASP A 22 1.94 2.77 7.36
C ASP A 22 2.98 1.73 7.81
N PHE A 23 2.86 0.49 7.35
CA PHE A 23 3.88 -0.53 7.59
C PHE A 23 5.18 -0.28 6.83
N THR A 24 5.14 0.33 5.64
CA THR A 24 6.35 0.71 4.92
C THR A 24 7.13 1.78 5.67
N VAL A 25 6.46 2.80 6.23
CA VAL A 25 7.12 3.83 7.04
C VAL A 25 7.83 3.21 8.24
N GLU A 26 7.14 2.35 9.00
CA GLU A 26 7.76 1.69 10.16
C GLU A 26 8.86 0.70 9.76
N PHE A 27 8.68 -0.06 8.67
CA PHE A 27 9.70 -0.94 8.13
C PHE A 27 10.97 -0.17 7.74
N CYS A 28 10.82 0.91 6.99
CA CYS A 28 11.93 1.75 6.56
C CYS A 28 12.62 2.46 7.73
N LYS A 29 11.91 2.73 8.82
CA LYS A 29 12.51 3.28 10.05
C LYS A 29 13.34 2.24 10.81
N LEU A 30 12.93 0.97 10.80
CA LEU A 30 13.57 -0.10 11.56
C LEU A 30 14.72 -0.79 10.80
N TYR A 31 14.59 -0.93 9.48
CA TYR A 31 15.41 -1.87 8.71
C TYR A 31 16.19 -1.25 7.56
N ILE A 32 15.90 0.01 7.20
CA ILE A 32 16.55 0.71 6.10
C ILE A 32 17.36 1.89 6.66
N GLU A 33 18.55 2.10 6.10
CA GLU A 33 19.42 3.19 6.51
C GLU A 33 18.72 4.55 6.27
N ILE A 34 18.80 5.43 7.27
CA ILE A 34 17.97 6.64 7.40
C ILE A 34 18.17 7.67 6.28
N TYR A 35 19.35 7.72 5.66
CA TYR A 35 19.68 8.66 4.59
C TYR A 35 19.84 7.96 3.22
N SER A 36 19.38 6.72 3.11
CA SER A 36 19.53 5.94 1.90
C SER A 36 18.48 6.28 0.86
N ARG A 37 18.89 6.21 -0.41
CA ARG A 37 17.97 6.37 -1.54
C ARG A 37 16.83 5.34 -1.52
N THR A 38 17.12 4.14 -1.04
CA THR A 38 16.13 3.06 -0.89
C THR A 38 15.00 3.44 0.07
N LYS A 39 15.31 4.10 1.20
CA LYS A 39 14.29 4.57 2.14
C LYS A 39 13.31 5.52 1.44
N ASP A 40 13.84 6.53 0.76
CA ASP A 40 13.02 7.50 0.03
C ASP A 40 12.17 6.82 -1.04
N GLN A 41 12.73 5.88 -1.79
CA GLN A 41 12.03 5.17 -2.87
C GLN A 41 10.86 4.35 -2.33
N MET A 42 11.09 3.54 -1.29
CA MET A 42 10.04 2.71 -0.70
C MET A 42 8.91 3.56 -0.10
N GLU A 43 9.25 4.59 0.68
CA GLU A 43 8.24 5.46 1.29
C GLU A 43 7.44 6.24 0.23
N GLN A 44 8.09 6.74 -0.83
CA GLN A 44 7.40 7.43 -1.92
C GLN A 44 6.54 6.48 -2.76
N ALA A 45 7.01 5.26 -3.06
CA ALA A 45 6.24 4.27 -3.79
C ALA A 45 4.95 3.90 -3.02
N ALA A 46 5.07 3.65 -1.72
CA ALA A 46 3.92 3.37 -0.86
C ALA A 46 2.94 4.55 -0.78
N ARG A 47 3.46 5.78 -0.66
CA ARG A 47 2.64 7.00 -0.64
C ARG A 47 1.93 7.22 -1.97
N SER A 48 2.66 7.11 -3.08
CA SER A 48 2.15 7.27 -4.45
C SER A 48 1.03 6.27 -4.74
N GLY A 49 1.23 4.99 -4.38
CA GLY A 49 0.22 3.94 -4.54
C GLY A 49 -1.13 4.32 -3.91
N LYS A 50 -1.11 4.73 -2.64
CA LYS A 50 -2.32 5.18 -1.93
C LYS A 50 -2.93 6.46 -2.51
N GLN A 51 -2.12 7.48 -2.80
CA GLN A 51 -2.61 8.78 -3.27
C GLN A 51 -3.28 8.68 -4.64
N ASN A 52 -2.68 7.96 -5.59
CA ASN A 52 -3.22 7.79 -6.93
C ASN A 52 -4.58 7.06 -6.93
N ILE A 53 -4.86 6.18 -5.96
CA ILE A 53 -6.20 5.60 -5.77
C ILE A 53 -7.22 6.68 -5.40
N ALA A 54 -6.89 7.52 -4.42
CA ALA A 54 -7.76 8.58 -3.94
C ALA A 54 -8.00 9.62 -5.04
N GLU A 55 -6.94 10.07 -5.71
CA GLU A 55 -7.00 11.00 -6.84
C GLU A 55 -7.79 10.41 -8.01
N GLY A 56 -7.58 9.13 -8.32
CA GLY A 56 -8.31 8.38 -9.33
C GLY A 56 -9.81 8.43 -9.08
N TYR A 57 -10.26 8.13 -7.86
CA TYR A 57 -11.69 8.19 -7.51
C TYR A 57 -12.34 9.57 -7.76
N LEU A 58 -11.58 10.65 -7.59
CA LEU A 58 -12.05 12.02 -7.76
C LEU A 58 -12.12 12.48 -9.23
N GLN A 59 -11.50 11.75 -10.16
CA GLN A 59 -11.51 12.12 -11.58
C GLN A 59 -12.91 12.02 -12.20
N LYS A 60 -13.24 12.92 -13.13
CA LYS A 60 -14.54 12.92 -13.82
C LYS A 60 -14.62 11.90 -14.95
N SER A 61 -13.55 11.72 -15.72
CA SER A 61 -13.52 10.79 -16.86
C SER A 61 -13.04 9.40 -16.46
N LEU A 62 -13.54 8.37 -17.16
CA LEU A 62 -13.12 6.99 -16.97
C LEU A 62 -11.63 6.79 -17.34
N GLU A 63 -11.17 7.46 -18.40
CA GLU A 63 -9.78 7.40 -18.85
C GLU A 63 -8.81 7.88 -17.74
N ALA A 64 -9.08 9.03 -17.13
CA ALA A 64 -8.23 9.56 -16.06
C ALA A 64 -8.27 8.68 -14.80
N ARG A 65 -9.43 8.08 -14.48
CA ARG A 65 -9.55 7.08 -13.40
C ARG A 65 -8.63 5.90 -13.65
N ILE A 66 -8.70 5.30 -14.84
CA ILE A 66 -7.90 4.12 -15.21
C ILE A 66 -6.41 4.46 -15.22
N LYS A 67 -6.04 5.63 -15.73
CA LYS A 67 -4.65 6.09 -15.75
C LYS A 67 -4.06 6.16 -14.34
N LEU A 68 -4.74 6.80 -13.39
CA LEU A 68 -4.24 6.93 -12.03
C LEU A 68 -4.24 5.58 -11.29
N LEU A 69 -5.21 4.70 -11.53
CA LEU A 69 -5.14 3.32 -11.02
C LEU A 69 -3.96 2.55 -11.60
N GLY A 70 -3.58 2.80 -12.85
CA GLY A 70 -2.35 2.27 -13.45
C GLY A 70 -1.09 2.75 -12.75
N VAL A 71 -0.99 4.05 -12.44
CA VAL A 71 0.12 4.61 -11.65
C VAL A 71 0.16 4.00 -10.26
N ALA A 72 -0.99 3.89 -9.59
CA ALA A 72 -1.07 3.28 -8.27
C ALA A 72 -0.56 1.83 -8.27
N ARG A 73 -0.95 1.04 -9.28
CA ARG A 73 -0.47 -0.33 -9.47
C ARG A 73 1.05 -0.37 -9.70
N GLY A 74 1.58 0.50 -10.56
CA GLY A 74 3.01 0.58 -10.83
C GLY A 74 3.82 0.87 -9.56
N SER A 75 3.41 1.87 -8.77
CA SER A 75 4.09 2.21 -7.52
C SER A 75 4.04 1.08 -6.48
N LEU A 76 2.94 0.33 -6.38
CA LEU A 76 2.86 -0.82 -5.47
C LEU A 76 3.68 -2.02 -5.96
N GLU A 77 3.86 -2.18 -7.26
CA GLU A 77 4.73 -3.20 -7.86
C GLU A 77 6.21 -2.87 -7.60
N GLU A 78 6.62 -1.61 -7.76
CA GLU A 78 7.96 -1.13 -7.39
C GLU A 78 8.26 -1.43 -5.92
N LEU A 79 7.35 -1.05 -5.02
CA LEU A 79 7.47 -1.33 -3.59
C LEU A 79 7.57 -2.82 -3.27
N LEU A 80 6.79 -3.66 -3.96
CA LEU A 80 6.87 -5.11 -3.79
C LEU A 80 8.26 -5.64 -4.16
N ASN A 81 8.83 -5.16 -5.26
CA ASN A 81 10.17 -5.55 -5.68
C ASN A 81 11.24 -5.12 -4.67
N ASP A 82 11.13 -3.92 -4.08
CA ASP A 82 12.03 -3.47 -3.01
C ASP A 82 11.99 -4.40 -1.79
N TYR A 83 10.79 -4.85 -1.39
CA TYR A 83 10.66 -5.83 -0.30
C TYR A 83 11.26 -7.19 -0.65
N LEU A 84 11.01 -7.68 -1.87
CA LEU A 84 11.55 -8.96 -2.33
C LEU A 84 13.08 -8.92 -2.39
N ASP A 85 13.66 -7.81 -2.84
CA ASP A 85 15.10 -7.60 -2.86
C ASP A 85 15.68 -7.54 -1.45
N PHE A 86 15.03 -6.83 -0.53
CA PHE A 86 15.44 -6.82 0.88
C PHE A 86 15.49 -8.24 1.47
N LEU A 87 14.43 -9.03 1.28
CA LEU A 87 14.36 -10.41 1.79
C LEU A 87 15.45 -11.28 1.16
N ARG A 88 15.61 -11.21 -0.17
CA ARG A 88 16.61 -11.99 -0.91
C ARG A 88 18.03 -11.66 -0.47
N GLN A 89 18.39 -10.38 -0.35
CA GLN A 89 19.72 -9.94 0.04
C GLN A 89 20.05 -10.29 1.51
N LYS A 90 19.03 -10.45 2.35
CA LYS A 90 19.17 -10.82 3.77
C LYS A 90 18.94 -12.31 4.04
N ASN A 91 18.71 -13.13 3.01
CA ASN A 91 18.36 -14.56 3.13
C ASN A 91 17.15 -14.81 4.05
N MET A 92 16.15 -13.93 4.00
CA MET A 92 14.92 -14.05 4.77
C MET A 92 13.85 -14.78 3.96
N ILE A 93 12.97 -15.49 4.66
CA ILE A 93 11.91 -16.29 4.03
C ILE A 93 10.78 -15.38 3.55
N LEU A 94 10.39 -15.54 2.28
CA LEU A 94 9.15 -14.99 1.77
C LEU A 94 7.97 -15.86 2.22
N TRP A 95 6.99 -15.27 2.89
CA TRP A 95 5.76 -15.97 3.22
C TRP A 95 4.94 -16.26 1.96
N GLY A 96 4.52 -17.51 1.82
CA GLY A 96 3.58 -17.90 0.76
C GLY A 96 2.24 -17.20 0.94
N LYS A 97 1.53 -16.94 -0.18
CA LYS A 97 0.26 -16.22 -0.15
C LYS A 97 -0.77 -16.83 0.82
N ASP A 98 -0.74 -18.14 1.03
CA ASP A 98 -1.69 -18.86 1.88
C ASP A 98 -1.08 -19.26 3.25
N SER A 99 0.00 -18.61 3.68
CA SER A 99 0.53 -18.81 5.03
C SER A 99 -0.40 -18.21 6.10
N SER A 100 -0.28 -18.68 7.34
CA SER A 100 -0.99 -18.12 8.48
C SER A 100 -0.69 -16.63 8.67
N GLU A 101 0.56 -16.24 8.47
CA GLU A 101 1.07 -14.88 8.63
C GLU A 101 0.49 -13.95 7.56
N SER A 102 0.56 -14.34 6.28
CA SER A 102 -0.03 -13.57 5.19
C SER A 102 -1.54 -13.40 5.34
N ARG A 103 -2.27 -14.44 5.77
CA ARG A 103 -3.72 -14.34 6.04
C ARG A 103 -4.03 -13.39 7.21
N LYS A 104 -3.25 -13.43 8.29
CA LYS A 104 -3.40 -12.52 9.44
C LYS A 104 -3.26 -11.06 8.99
N VAL A 105 -2.22 -10.73 8.23
CA VAL A 105 -2.00 -9.36 7.72
C VAL A 105 -3.15 -8.91 6.81
N ARG A 106 -3.60 -9.75 5.86
CA ARG A 106 -4.73 -9.40 4.97
C ARG A 106 -6.04 -9.21 5.70
N SER A 107 -6.24 -9.89 6.83
CA SER A 107 -7.46 -9.74 7.64
C SER A 107 -7.59 -8.33 8.27
N LEU A 108 -6.48 -7.60 8.43
CA LEU A 108 -6.47 -6.24 8.99
C LEU A 108 -7.33 -5.24 8.20
N VAL A 109 -7.58 -5.52 6.91
CA VAL A 109 -8.47 -4.70 6.07
C VAL A 109 -9.93 -4.73 6.53
N TYR A 110 -10.36 -5.87 7.08
CA TYR A 110 -11.75 -6.15 7.43
C TYR A 110 -12.03 -5.98 8.92
N ASN A 111 -11.00 -6.18 9.74
CA ASN A 111 -11.06 -5.91 11.16
C ASN A 111 -10.90 -4.39 11.35
N SER A 112 -11.90 -3.73 11.91
CA SER A 112 -11.97 -2.28 12.13
C SER A 112 -10.80 -1.75 12.98
N VAL A 113 -9.60 -1.70 12.43
CA VAL A 113 -8.48 -0.98 13.03
C VAL A 113 -8.84 0.49 12.84
N SER A 114 -9.20 1.15 13.95
CA SER A 114 -9.31 2.59 14.00
C SER A 114 -7.97 3.17 13.54
N LEU A 115 -7.89 3.54 12.26
CA LEU A 115 -6.79 4.32 11.72
C LEU A 115 -6.70 5.55 12.61
N LYS A 116 -5.68 5.62 13.46
CA LYS A 116 -5.50 6.78 14.33
C LYS A 116 -5.42 8.00 13.42
N LYS A 117 -6.32 8.96 13.66
CA LYS A 117 -6.35 10.26 13.02
C LYS A 117 -5.07 11.03 13.31
#